data_AF-A0AAD4CLF8-F1
#
_entry.id   AF-A0AAD4CLF8-F1
#
_cell.length_a   1.000
_cell.length_b   1.000
_cell.length_c   1.000
_cell.angle_alpha   90.00
_cell.angle_beta   90.00
_cell.angle_gamma   90.00
#
_symmetry.space_group_name_H-M   'P 1'
#
loop_
_entity.id
_entity.type
_entity.pdbx_description
1 polymer ?
#
loop_
_entity_poly.entity_id
_entity_poly.type
_entity_poly.pdbx_seq_one_letter_code
_entity_poly.pdbx_strand_id
1 'polypeptide(L)'
;MFGKYISLLPLALASCSISAPLAHKDKAPSSNGPPETIYLSNCNVHNSIMRSAMFYYPAGAESVHGELPESGNHAGIAGDTIVTWEGNFIRGVFGSGVVFTSQITAGPHLPLNHSGDGFTYTRNFNCYRDYDRVLFTAPHWGTCYSIYYCQ
;
A
#
# COMPACT_ATOMS: atom_id res chain seq x y z
N MET A 1 -77.59 -1.72 33.65
CA MET A 1 -76.18 -1.34 33.92
C MET A 1 -75.30 -2.38 33.25
N PHE A 2 -74.71 -2.05 32.11
CA PHE A 2 -73.88 -2.97 31.31
C PHE A 2 -72.40 -2.81 31.67
N GLY A 3 -71.77 -3.91 32.09
CA GLY A 3 -70.36 -3.97 32.46
C GLY A 3 -69.43 -3.90 31.24
N LYS A 4 -68.38 -3.09 31.35
CA LYS A 4 -67.27 -3.04 30.38
C LYS A 4 -66.09 -3.79 30.98
N TYR A 5 -65.73 -4.91 30.36
CA TYR A 5 -64.44 -5.59 30.59
C TYR A 5 -63.38 -4.92 29.72
N ILE A 6 -62.36 -4.33 30.35
CA ILE A 6 -61.19 -3.79 29.68
C ILE A 6 -60.17 -4.93 29.60
N SER A 7 -59.99 -5.47 28.41
CA SER A 7 -58.93 -6.41 28.07
C SER A 7 -57.60 -5.67 27.97
N LEU A 8 -56.63 -6.02 28.81
CA LEU A 8 -55.26 -5.51 28.77
C LEU A 8 -54.40 -6.53 28.01
N LEU A 9 -53.93 -6.14 26.82
CA LEU A 9 -52.88 -6.85 26.08
C LEU A 9 -51.53 -6.67 26.81
N PRO A 10 -50.74 -7.74 27.02
CA PRO A 10 -49.36 -7.59 27.45
C PRO A 10 -48.47 -7.19 26.26
N LEU A 11 -47.71 -6.10 26.42
CA LEU A 11 -46.61 -5.74 25.53
C LEU A 11 -45.46 -6.73 25.75
N ALA A 12 -45.14 -7.54 24.74
CA ALA A 12 -43.95 -8.38 24.75
C ALA A 12 -42.71 -7.52 24.45
N LEU A 13 -41.84 -7.34 25.46
CA LEU A 13 -40.50 -6.77 25.26
C LEU A 13 -39.62 -7.83 24.60
N ALA A 14 -39.35 -7.68 23.31
CA ALA A 14 -38.33 -8.45 22.62
C ALA A 14 -36.94 -7.99 23.07
N SER A 15 -36.29 -8.77 23.92
CA SER A 15 -34.88 -8.60 24.28
C SER A 15 -34.01 -9.02 23.09
N CYS A 16 -33.55 -8.05 22.30
CA CYS A 16 -32.53 -8.28 21.29
C CYS A 16 -31.17 -8.32 21.98
N SER A 17 -30.64 -9.53 22.19
CA SER A 17 -29.26 -9.72 22.63
C SER A 17 -28.33 -9.16 21.56
N ILE A 18 -27.74 -7.99 21.79
CA ILE A 18 -26.64 -7.48 20.97
C ILE A 18 -25.44 -8.37 21.28
N SER A 19 -25.26 -9.44 20.51
CA SER A 19 -23.97 -10.11 20.43
C SER A 19 -22.98 -9.10 19.87
N ALA A 20 -22.11 -8.59 20.73
CA ALA A 20 -20.94 -7.84 20.31
C ALA A 20 -20.19 -8.67 19.25
N PRO A 21 -19.76 -8.08 18.12
CA PRO A 21 -18.85 -8.78 17.24
C PRO A 21 -17.61 -9.13 18.03
N LEU A 22 -17.30 -10.43 18.08
CA LEU A 22 -16.05 -10.96 18.59
C LEU A 22 -14.92 -10.15 17.98
N ALA A 23 -14.13 -9.50 18.84
CA ALA A 23 -12.90 -8.85 18.46
C ALA A 23 -12.11 -9.81 17.58
N HIS A 24 -11.97 -9.46 16.30
CA HIS A 24 -11.03 -10.11 15.42
C HIS A 24 -9.67 -9.88 16.06
N LYS A 25 -9.11 -10.94 16.67
CA LYS A 25 -7.69 -10.97 16.97
C LYS A 25 -7.00 -10.89 15.62
N ASP A 26 -6.68 -9.68 15.19
CA ASP A 26 -5.66 -9.49 14.18
C ASP A 26 -4.42 -10.14 14.76
N LYS A 27 -4.09 -11.30 14.21
CA LYS A 27 -2.84 -11.98 14.43
C LYS A 27 -1.78 -10.93 14.12
N ALA A 28 -1.10 -10.43 15.15
CA ALA A 28 0.05 -9.56 14.97
C ALA A 28 0.94 -10.20 13.89
N PRO A 29 1.33 -9.47 12.84
CA PRO A 29 2.15 -10.02 11.78
C PRO A 29 3.34 -10.74 12.40
N SER A 30 3.51 -12.00 12.02
CA SER A 30 4.64 -12.82 12.45
C SER A 30 5.92 -12.03 12.17
N SER A 31 6.74 -11.78 13.19
CA SER A 31 7.96 -10.95 13.13
C SER A 31 9.09 -11.52 12.24
N ASN A 32 8.79 -12.51 11.39
CA ASN A 32 9.72 -13.19 10.51
C ASN A 32 9.35 -13.02 9.02
N GLY A 33 8.31 -12.24 8.70
CA GLY A 33 7.97 -11.90 7.31
C GLY A 33 8.73 -10.67 6.82
N PRO A 34 8.82 -10.45 5.50
CA PRO A 34 9.36 -9.21 4.94
C PRO A 34 8.60 -8.01 5.51
N PRO A 35 9.29 -6.90 5.81
CA PRO A 35 8.63 -5.70 6.27
C PRO A 35 7.73 -5.13 5.18
N GLU A 36 6.78 -4.31 5.59
CA GLU A 36 6.01 -3.49 4.66
C GLU A 36 6.97 -2.67 3.80
N THR A 37 6.76 -2.69 2.48
CA THR A 37 7.71 -2.14 1.53
C THR A 37 7.00 -1.33 0.45
N ILE A 38 7.54 -0.16 0.14
CA ILE A 38 7.17 0.62 -1.05
C ILE A 38 8.36 0.64 -2.00
N TYR A 39 8.18 0.13 -3.21
CA TYR A 39 9.19 0.21 -4.26
C TYR A 39 9.01 1.46 -5.10
N LEU A 40 10.09 2.22 -5.30
CA LEU A 40 10.18 3.27 -6.30
C LEU A 40 10.74 2.65 -7.56
N SER A 41 9.95 2.67 -8.64
CA SER A 41 10.19 1.81 -9.78
C SER A 41 10.15 2.55 -11.10
N ASN A 42 10.95 2.07 -12.04
CA ASN A 42 10.83 2.42 -13.44
C ASN A 42 10.38 1.18 -14.21
N CYS A 43 9.36 1.35 -15.04
CA CYS A 43 8.76 0.26 -15.80
C CYS A 43 8.94 0.50 -17.30
N ASN A 44 9.41 -0.54 -18.00
CA ASN A 44 9.59 -0.53 -19.46
C ASN A 44 8.34 -1.11 -20.13
N VAL A 45 7.49 -0.22 -20.65
CA VAL A 45 6.31 -0.53 -21.44
C VAL A 45 6.71 -0.55 -22.92
N HIS A 46 6.54 -1.70 -23.59
CA HIS A 46 6.77 -1.88 -25.03
C HIS A 46 8.09 -1.29 -25.58
N ASN A 47 9.20 -2.01 -25.40
CA ASN A 47 10.51 -1.79 -26.02
C ASN A 47 11.19 -0.42 -25.82
N SER A 48 10.55 0.63 -25.26
CA SER A 48 11.19 1.94 -25.01
C SER A 48 10.43 2.90 -24.09
N ILE A 49 9.13 2.73 -23.85
CA ILE A 49 8.37 3.71 -23.04
C ILE A 49 8.63 3.43 -21.57
N MET A 50 9.44 4.28 -20.94
CA MET A 50 9.69 4.19 -19.50
C MET A 50 8.73 5.09 -18.73
N ARG A 51 8.08 4.51 -17.72
CA ARG A 51 7.28 5.27 -16.75
C ARG A 51 7.71 4.96 -15.34
N SER A 52 7.63 5.95 -14.46
CA SER A 52 7.90 5.77 -13.04
C SER A 52 6.62 5.45 -12.28
N ALA A 53 6.73 4.59 -11.28
CA ALA A 53 5.62 4.11 -10.48
C ALA A 53 6.07 3.81 -9.05
N MET A 54 5.11 3.78 -8.13
CA MET A 54 5.28 3.26 -6.78
C MET A 54 4.43 2.01 -6.61
N PHE A 55 5.02 0.96 -6.00
CA PHE A 55 4.33 -0.29 -5.72
C PHE A 55 4.41 -0.61 -4.23
N TYR A 56 3.25 -0.78 -3.61
CA TYR A 56 3.12 -1.04 -2.19
C TYR A 56 2.88 -2.53 -1.93
N TYR A 57 3.64 -3.09 -0.99
CA TYR A 57 3.48 -4.44 -0.49
C TYR A 57 3.33 -4.38 1.04
N PRO A 58 2.22 -4.90 1.60
CA PRO A 58 2.05 -4.94 3.05
C PRO A 58 3.08 -5.86 3.70
N ALA A 59 3.27 -5.73 5.02
CA ALA A 59 4.14 -6.64 5.76
C ALA A 59 3.75 -8.11 5.53
N GLY A 60 4.75 -8.95 5.27
CA GLY A 60 4.57 -10.34 4.88
C GLY A 60 4.40 -10.56 3.37
N ALA A 61 4.35 -9.51 2.56
CA ALA A 61 4.33 -9.58 1.10
C ALA A 61 5.53 -8.83 0.50
N GLU A 62 6.05 -9.36 -0.61
CA GLU A 62 7.13 -8.74 -1.36
C GLU A 62 7.12 -9.25 -2.80
N SER A 63 7.84 -8.57 -3.68
CA SER A 63 8.03 -9.00 -5.07
C SER A 63 9.44 -9.55 -5.22
N VAL A 64 9.61 -10.84 -4.93
CA VAL A 64 10.90 -11.56 -5.01
C VAL A 64 10.91 -12.52 -6.20
N HIS A 65 9.75 -13.01 -6.61
CA HIS A 65 9.58 -13.97 -7.71
C HIS A 65 8.58 -13.49 -8.77
N GLY A 66 8.37 -12.18 -8.92
CA GLY A 66 7.43 -11.66 -9.92
C GLY A 66 6.06 -11.30 -9.37
N GLU A 67 5.87 -11.31 -8.05
CA GLU A 67 4.58 -11.04 -7.43
C GLU A 67 4.10 -9.62 -7.77
N LEU A 68 2.88 -9.53 -8.29
CA LEU A 68 2.22 -8.26 -8.55
C LEU A 68 1.74 -7.64 -7.23
N PRO A 69 1.73 -6.30 -7.12
CA PRO A 69 1.04 -5.66 -6.02
C PRO A 69 -0.45 -5.95 -6.14
N GLU A 70 -1.14 -6.01 -5.01
CA GLU A 70 -2.59 -6.14 -5.00
C GLU A 70 -3.27 -4.98 -5.75
N SER A 71 -4.51 -5.18 -6.17
CA SER A 71 -5.29 -4.15 -6.85
C SER A 71 -5.37 -2.88 -5.99
N GLY A 72 -5.04 -1.73 -6.59
CA GLY A 72 -4.99 -0.44 -5.88
C GLY A 72 -3.71 -0.16 -5.09
N ASN A 73 -2.82 -1.14 -4.91
CA ASN A 73 -1.53 -0.96 -4.22
C ASN A 73 -0.41 -0.50 -5.17
N HIS A 74 -0.76 0.34 -6.12
CA HIS A 74 0.17 0.95 -7.06
C HIS A 74 -0.23 2.38 -7.34
N ALA A 75 0.75 3.22 -7.66
CA ALA A 75 0.56 4.61 -8.03
C ALA A 75 1.43 4.94 -9.25
N GLY A 76 0.81 5.35 -10.36
CA GLY A 76 1.53 5.93 -11.49
C GLY A 76 2.03 7.34 -11.12
N ILE A 77 3.25 7.67 -11.53
CA ILE A 77 3.87 8.97 -11.22
C ILE A 77 3.79 9.89 -12.44
N ALA A 78 3.51 11.17 -12.18
CA ALA A 78 3.59 12.26 -13.16
C ALA A 78 2.87 12.00 -14.51
N GLY A 79 1.73 11.30 -14.49
CA GLY A 79 0.99 10.99 -15.72
C GLY A 79 1.70 9.97 -16.61
N ASP A 80 2.33 8.96 -16.00
CA ASP A 80 3.03 7.86 -16.68
C ASP A 80 4.31 8.27 -17.41
N THR A 81 5.01 9.29 -16.91
CA THR A 81 6.36 9.66 -17.39
C THR A 81 7.45 9.11 -16.48
N ILE A 82 8.68 9.05 -17.00
CA ILE A 82 9.86 8.80 -16.15
C ILE A 82 10.17 10.03 -15.30
N VAL A 83 10.57 9.82 -14.05
CA VAL A 83 11.07 10.88 -13.16
C VAL A 83 12.51 10.63 -12.75
N THR A 84 13.19 11.70 -12.34
CA THR A 84 14.43 11.61 -11.56
C THR A 84 14.04 11.52 -10.09
N TRP A 85 14.38 10.41 -9.44
CA TRP A 85 14.02 10.16 -8.05
C TRP A 85 14.85 11.03 -7.08
N GLU A 86 16.13 11.18 -7.40
CA GLU A 86 17.14 11.85 -6.60
C GLU A 86 16.94 13.36 -6.60
N GLY A 87 17.02 13.98 -5.42
CA GLY A 87 16.91 15.42 -5.23
C GLY A 87 15.49 15.98 -5.38
N ASN A 88 14.48 15.12 -5.55
CA ASN A 88 13.09 15.52 -5.78
C ASN A 88 12.16 14.93 -4.72
N PHE A 89 11.08 15.66 -4.42
CA PHE A 89 9.94 15.12 -3.69
C PHE A 89 8.96 14.53 -4.69
N ILE A 90 8.85 13.20 -4.73
CA ILE A 90 7.96 12.51 -5.67
C ILE A 90 6.78 11.95 -4.89
N ARG A 91 5.56 12.29 -5.33
CA ARG A 91 4.32 11.93 -4.66
C ARG A 91 3.51 10.93 -5.49
N GLY A 92 3.13 9.82 -4.88
CA GLY A 92 2.20 8.83 -5.43
C GLY A 92 0.91 8.78 -4.61
N VAL A 93 -0.22 8.53 -5.29
CA VAL A 93 -1.52 8.29 -4.66
C VAL A 93 -1.97 6.88 -5.00
N PHE A 94 -2.09 6.03 -3.98
CA PHE A 94 -2.59 4.67 -4.14
C PHE A 94 -4.10 4.66 -4.33
N GLY A 95 -4.65 3.54 -4.82
CA GLY A 95 -6.10 3.38 -5.02
C GLY A 95 -6.93 3.53 -3.75
N SER A 96 -6.32 3.31 -2.58
CA SER A 96 -6.93 3.56 -1.26
C SER A 96 -7.07 5.05 -0.92
N GLY A 97 -6.43 5.94 -1.67
CA GLY A 97 -6.31 7.37 -1.37
C GLY A 97 -5.13 7.71 -0.46
N VAL A 98 -4.39 6.70 0.04
CA VAL A 98 -3.15 6.94 0.78
C VAL A 98 -2.13 7.60 -0.14
N VAL A 99 -1.50 8.64 0.41
CA VAL A 99 -0.47 9.42 -0.27
C VAL A 99 0.87 9.05 0.33
N PHE A 100 1.80 8.64 -0.52
CA PHE A 100 3.19 8.48 -0.16
C PHE A 100 4.04 9.50 -0.91
N THR A 101 4.99 10.09 -0.21
CA THR A 101 5.99 11.00 -0.79
C THR A 101 7.37 10.44 -0.51
N SER A 102 8.16 10.23 -1.55
CA SER A 102 9.59 9.93 -1.41
C SER A 102 10.42 11.19 -1.49
N GLN A 103 11.53 11.18 -0.77
CA GLN A 103 12.58 12.19 -0.79
C GLN A 103 13.93 11.46 -0.82
N ILE A 104 14.40 11.13 -2.03
CA ILE A 104 15.73 10.56 -2.21
C ILE A 104 16.73 11.70 -2.27
N THR A 105 17.82 11.58 -1.51
CA THR A 105 18.88 12.60 -1.47
C THR A 105 19.50 12.75 -2.86
N ALA A 106 19.86 13.98 -3.24
CA ALA A 106 20.51 14.24 -4.52
C ALA A 106 21.89 13.55 -4.60
N GLY A 107 22.24 13.06 -5.79
CA GLY A 107 23.54 12.47 -6.07
C GLY A 107 23.50 10.94 -6.22
N PRO A 108 24.67 10.31 -6.46
CA PRO A 108 24.76 8.87 -6.66
C PRO A 108 24.64 8.10 -5.33
N HIS A 109 23.97 6.95 -5.38
CA HIS A 109 23.78 6.05 -4.24
C HIS A 109 24.37 4.68 -4.50
N LEU A 110 25.06 4.12 -3.50
CA LEU A 110 25.53 2.74 -3.53
C LEU A 110 24.35 1.79 -3.28
N PRO A 111 24.29 0.62 -3.96
CA PRO A 111 23.26 -0.37 -3.70
C PRO A 111 23.20 -0.80 -2.23
N LEU A 112 21.98 -1.03 -1.74
CA LEU A 112 21.61 -1.36 -0.36
C LEU A 112 21.97 -0.34 0.71
N ASN A 113 22.43 0.85 0.33
CA ASN A 113 22.68 1.91 1.28
C ASN A 113 21.47 2.84 1.41
N HIS A 114 21.32 3.40 2.61
CA HIS A 114 20.35 4.46 2.87
C HIS A 114 20.56 5.61 1.89
N SER A 115 19.47 6.00 1.22
CA SER A 115 19.49 6.98 0.13
C SER A 115 18.56 8.17 0.38
N GLY A 116 17.68 8.07 1.38
CA GLY A 116 16.75 9.12 1.77
C GLY A 116 15.55 8.55 2.51
N ASP A 117 14.48 9.32 2.53
CA ASP A 117 13.31 9.01 3.34
C ASP A 117 12.03 8.97 2.50
N GLY A 118 11.00 8.35 3.05
CA GLY A 118 9.66 8.35 2.51
C GLY A 118 8.65 8.57 3.63
N PHE A 119 7.50 9.14 3.30
CA PHE A 119 6.48 9.41 4.31
C PHE A 119 5.07 9.39 3.74
N THR A 120 4.15 8.96 4.59
CA THR A 120 2.71 9.23 4.46
C THR A 120 2.31 10.26 5.52
N TYR A 121 1.01 10.55 5.64
CA TYR A 121 0.53 11.41 6.72
C TYR A 121 0.77 10.81 8.13
N THR A 122 0.85 9.48 8.24
CA THR A 122 0.86 8.78 9.53
C THR A 122 2.18 8.09 9.84
N ARG A 123 3.07 7.91 8.86
CA ARG A 123 4.26 7.06 8.98
C ARG A 123 5.44 7.59 8.16
N ASN A 124 6.64 7.28 8.64
CA ASN A 124 7.90 7.51 7.94
C ASN A 124 8.55 6.18 7.58
N PHE A 125 9.38 6.19 6.55
CA PHE A 125 10.07 5.06 5.96
C PHE A 125 11.50 5.49 5.64
N ASN A 126 12.45 4.58 5.82
CA ASN A 126 13.81 4.74 5.34
C ASN A 126 13.89 4.15 3.94
N CYS A 127 14.43 4.90 2.98
CA CYS A 127 14.57 4.46 1.60
C CYS A 127 16.02 4.09 1.28
N TYR A 128 16.19 2.99 0.55
CA TYR A 128 17.48 2.40 0.21
C TYR A 128 17.55 2.14 -1.28
N ARG A 129 18.74 2.29 -1.86
CA ARG A 129 18.99 1.97 -3.27
C ARG A 129 18.89 0.46 -3.48
N ASP A 130 18.10 0.01 -4.44
CA ASP A 130 18.07 -1.39 -4.87
C ASP A 130 19.06 -1.63 -6.03
N TYR A 131 19.20 -2.88 -6.46
CA TYR A 131 20.09 -3.33 -7.55
C TYR A 131 19.46 -3.24 -8.95
N ASP A 132 18.42 -2.42 -9.14
CA ASP A 132 17.65 -2.40 -10.40
C ASP A 132 17.09 -3.78 -10.75
N ARG A 133 16.72 -4.57 -9.73
CA ARG A 133 16.17 -5.91 -9.94
C ARG A 133 14.76 -5.83 -10.52
N VAL A 134 14.42 -6.82 -11.34
CA VAL A 134 13.05 -6.99 -11.82
C VAL A 134 12.15 -7.29 -10.62
N LEU A 135 11.08 -6.50 -10.46
CA LEU A 135 10.01 -6.81 -9.52
C LEU A 135 9.05 -7.78 -10.19
N PHE A 136 8.43 -7.37 -11.30
CA PHE A 136 7.45 -8.16 -12.02
C PHE A 136 7.32 -7.73 -13.48
N THR A 137 6.61 -8.54 -14.27
CA THR A 137 6.18 -8.21 -15.63
C THR A 137 4.67 -8.35 -15.76
N ALA A 138 3.98 -7.31 -16.25
CA ALA A 138 2.53 -7.33 -16.44
C ALA A 138 2.11 -6.63 -17.75
N PRO A 139 0.98 -7.01 -18.38
CA PRO A 139 0.56 -6.42 -19.65
C PRO A 139 0.45 -4.89 -19.65
N HIS A 140 -0.08 -4.31 -18.57
CA HIS A 140 -0.24 -2.85 -18.48
C HIS A 140 1.04 -2.14 -18.07
N TRP A 141 1.89 -2.77 -17.27
CA TRP A 141 3.09 -2.16 -16.69
C TRP A 141 4.36 -2.44 -17.48
N GLY A 142 4.36 -3.43 -18.39
CA GLY A 142 5.58 -3.97 -18.95
C GLY A 142 6.44 -4.62 -17.87
N THR A 143 7.76 -4.49 -17.96
CA THR A 143 8.71 -5.00 -16.95
C THR A 143 9.09 -3.87 -15.99
N CYS A 144 8.78 -4.03 -14.71
CA CYS A 144 9.09 -3.05 -13.67
C CYS A 144 10.35 -3.44 -12.89
N TYR A 145 11.21 -2.46 -12.68
CA TYR A 145 12.46 -2.61 -11.93
C TYR A 145 12.38 -1.80 -10.64
N SER A 146 12.92 -2.31 -9.54
CA SER A 146 13.09 -1.52 -8.32
C SER A 146 14.32 -0.66 -8.41
N ILE A 147 14.13 0.65 -8.33
CA ILE A 147 15.23 1.60 -8.22
C ILE A 147 15.55 1.82 -6.73
N TYR A 148 14.52 2.03 -5.93
CA TYR A 148 14.62 2.12 -4.48
C TYR A 148 13.54 1.29 -3.81
N TYR A 149 13.75 0.97 -2.54
CA TYR A 149 12.73 0.41 -1.66
C TYR A 149 12.70 1.20 -0.34
N CYS A 150 11.51 1.38 0.22
CA CYS A 150 11.29 2.15 1.45
C CYS A 150 10.56 1.29 2.50
N GLN A 151 11.09 1.23 3.72
CA GLN A 151 10.65 0.38 4.84
C GLN A 151 10.66 1.14 6.17
#